data_AF-A0A835QC79-F1
#
_entry.id   AF-A0A835QC79-F1
#
_cell.length_a   1.000
_cell.length_b   1.000
_cell.length_c   1.000
_cell.angle_alpha   90.00
_cell.angle_beta   90.00
_cell.angle_gamma   90.00
#
_symmetry.space_group_name_H-M   'P 1'
#
loop_
_entity.id
_entity.type
_entity.pdbx_description
1 polymer ?
#
loop_
_entity_poly.entity_id
_entity_poly.type
_entity_poly.pdbx_seq_one_letter_code
_entity_poly.pdbx_strand_id
1 'polypeptide(L)'
;MEGVIISEIRHTAGSKFSSDSICKLLAHWFLKPFELLDEQVKKAFERKWERAGFFMAIWLAAVMFKSNGILCKQTALKGERKISVLVGIALVFAFHAVGVYWWYRSADLLYPLVMLPPRQVLPFWHAVFIIMVNDIMVRQIAMAVKCFLLVYYKNARGCNYRRQGQMLTLVEYLLLLYRALLPTPVWYRFFLNKEYGSLFSSLTTGLYLTFKLTSVLEKVRSFLASVKALSRKEVQYGSYATVEQVIAAGGLCAICQEKMHTPILLRCKHIFCEDCASEWFERESKCPLCQALVKQVDLRSFGDGSTSLFFQIF
;
A
#
# COMPACT_ATOMS: atom_id res chain seq x y z
N MET A 1 -68.01 -22.82 -12.53
CA MET A 1 -68.95 -23.55 -11.65
C MET A 1 -68.67 -25.05 -11.75
N GLU A 2 -67.90 -25.53 -10.78
CA GLU A 2 -68.10 -26.81 -10.07
C GLU A 2 -67.94 -28.17 -10.79
N GLY A 3 -67.64 -28.22 -12.09
CA GLY A 3 -67.65 -29.49 -12.83
C GLY A 3 -66.32 -30.24 -13.05
N VAL A 4 -65.15 -29.60 -12.90
CA VAL A 4 -63.85 -30.19 -13.36
C VAL A 4 -62.87 -30.48 -12.21
N ILE A 5 -63.16 -30.05 -10.97
CA ILE A 5 -62.27 -30.26 -9.82
C ILE A 5 -62.56 -31.58 -9.07
N ILE A 6 -63.69 -32.25 -9.38
CA ILE A 6 -64.12 -33.47 -8.64
C ILE A 6 -63.68 -34.78 -9.34
N SER A 7 -63.29 -34.78 -10.62
CA SER A 7 -62.86 -35.99 -11.33
C SER A 7 -61.39 -36.38 -11.08
N GLU A 8 -60.51 -35.43 -10.80
CA GLU A 8 -59.08 -35.72 -10.54
C GLU A 8 -58.85 -36.32 -9.13
N ILE A 9 -59.81 -36.16 -8.22
CA ILE A 9 -59.70 -36.65 -6.82
C ILE A 9 -60.15 -38.13 -6.71
N ARG A 10 -60.93 -38.65 -7.67
CA ARG A 10 -61.47 -40.02 -7.58
C ARG A 10 -60.54 -41.11 -8.14
N HIS A 11 -59.49 -40.75 -8.88
CA HIS A 11 -58.53 -41.71 -9.44
C HIS A 11 -57.29 -42.01 -8.57
N THR A 12 -57.18 -41.40 -7.39
CA THR A 12 -56.12 -41.70 -6.40
C THR A 12 -56.65 -42.35 -5.11
N ALA A 13 -57.88 -42.88 -5.15
CA ALA A 13 -58.40 -43.76 -4.09
C ALA A 13 -57.89 -45.19 -4.31
N GLY A 14 -56.60 -45.44 -4.08
CA GLY A 14 -56.06 -46.79 -4.24
C GLY A 14 -54.56 -47.01 -4.04
N SER A 15 -53.78 -45.99 -3.67
CA SER A 15 -52.36 -46.20 -3.34
C SER A 15 -52.07 -45.74 -1.91
N LYS A 16 -51.52 -46.66 -1.11
CA LYS A 16 -51.00 -46.39 0.24
C LYS A 16 -50.10 -45.14 0.18
N PHE A 17 -50.57 -44.05 0.76
CA PHE A 17 -49.76 -42.86 0.95
C PHE A 17 -48.71 -43.18 2.02
N SER A 18 -47.51 -43.59 1.58
CA SER A 18 -46.39 -43.85 2.48
C SER A 18 -46.01 -42.57 3.23
N SER A 19 -45.58 -42.71 4.48
CA SER A 19 -45.00 -41.61 5.29
C SER A 19 -43.91 -40.85 4.52
N ASP A 20 -43.21 -41.51 3.59
CA ASP A 20 -42.19 -40.91 2.73
C ASP A 20 -42.74 -39.86 1.75
N SER A 21 -43.97 -40.01 1.27
CA SER A 21 -44.59 -39.08 0.32
C SER A 21 -44.98 -37.77 0.99
N ILE A 22 -45.43 -37.83 2.24
CA ILE A 22 -45.74 -36.64 3.07
C ILE A 22 -44.45 -35.95 3.49
N CYS A 23 -43.42 -36.69 3.91
CA CYS A 23 -42.11 -36.14 4.24
C CYS A 23 -41.45 -35.45 3.04
N LYS A 24 -41.58 -35.98 1.82
CA LYS A 24 -41.07 -35.33 0.60
C LYS A 24 -41.84 -34.08 0.23
N LEU A 25 -43.17 -34.06 0.39
CA LEU A 25 -43.99 -32.86 0.15
C LEU A 25 -43.69 -31.77 1.18
N LEU A 26 -43.59 -32.14 2.46
CA LEU A 26 -43.25 -31.21 3.55
C LEU A 26 -41.82 -30.70 3.40
N ALA A 27 -40.85 -31.54 3.03
CA ALA A 27 -39.50 -31.10 2.71
C ALA A 27 -39.49 -30.12 1.52
N HIS A 28 -40.25 -30.39 0.46
CA HIS A 28 -40.32 -29.50 -0.70
C HIS A 28 -40.97 -28.15 -0.39
N TRP A 29 -41.95 -28.07 0.52
CA TRP A 29 -42.61 -26.82 0.90
C TRP A 29 -41.92 -26.08 2.06
N PHE A 30 -41.25 -26.79 2.98
CA PHE A 30 -40.49 -26.18 4.08
C PHE A 30 -39.05 -25.80 3.72
N LEU A 31 -38.36 -26.55 2.84
CA LEU A 31 -36.94 -26.31 2.52
C LEU A 31 -36.72 -25.43 1.28
N LYS A 32 -37.59 -25.45 0.26
CA LYS A 32 -37.47 -24.54 -0.91
C LYS A 32 -37.46 -23.05 -0.57
N PRO A 33 -38.29 -22.55 0.37
CA PRO A 33 -38.23 -21.16 0.79
C PRO A 33 -36.87 -20.81 1.41
N PHE A 34 -36.17 -21.77 2.01
CA PHE A 34 -34.85 -21.61 2.59
C PHE A 34 -33.71 -21.61 1.54
N GLU A 35 -33.82 -22.41 0.48
CA GLU A 35 -32.88 -22.38 -0.66
C GLU A 35 -32.97 -21.06 -1.46
N LEU A 36 -34.19 -20.53 -1.65
CA LEU A 36 -34.41 -19.21 -2.26
C LEU A 36 -34.03 -18.05 -1.33
N LEU A 37 -34.13 -18.23 0.00
CA LEU A 37 -33.63 -17.26 0.96
C LEU A 37 -32.11 -17.15 0.90
N ASP A 38 -31.39 -18.27 0.76
CA ASP A 38 -29.93 -18.24 0.68
C ASP A 38 -29.44 -17.51 -0.58
N GLU A 39 -30.11 -17.70 -1.72
CA GLU A 39 -29.73 -17.01 -2.96
C GLU A 39 -30.13 -15.52 -2.97
N GLN A 40 -31.25 -15.14 -2.34
CA GLN A 40 -31.66 -13.75 -2.15
C GLN A 40 -30.82 -13.04 -1.08
N VAL A 41 -30.43 -13.73 0.01
CA VAL A 41 -29.53 -13.23 1.05
C VAL A 41 -28.11 -13.13 0.51
N LYS A 42 -27.65 -14.07 -0.31
CA LYS A 42 -26.38 -14.00 -1.04
C LYS A 42 -26.38 -12.86 -2.05
N LYS A 43 -27.44 -12.70 -2.85
CA LYS A 43 -27.61 -11.52 -3.74
C LYS A 43 -27.81 -10.21 -2.97
N ALA A 44 -28.36 -10.23 -1.76
CA ALA A 44 -28.49 -9.06 -0.90
C ALA A 44 -27.17 -8.75 -0.18
N PHE A 45 -26.35 -9.75 0.14
CA PHE A 45 -25.01 -9.63 0.69
C PHE A 45 -24.04 -9.14 -0.39
N GLU A 46 -24.06 -9.72 -1.59
CA GLU A 46 -23.36 -9.23 -2.79
C GLU A 46 -23.76 -7.77 -3.10
N ARG A 47 -25.07 -7.45 -3.11
CA ARG A 47 -25.55 -6.06 -3.28
C ARG A 47 -25.18 -5.12 -2.12
N LYS A 48 -25.05 -5.62 -0.88
CA LYS A 48 -24.68 -4.83 0.31
C LYS A 48 -23.22 -4.37 0.29
N TRP A 49 -22.36 -5.07 -0.45
CA TRP A 49 -20.92 -4.82 -0.49
C TRP A 49 -20.44 -4.02 -1.70
N GLU A 50 -21.02 -4.23 -2.89
CA GLU A 50 -20.54 -3.59 -4.13
C GLU A 50 -20.61 -2.05 -4.09
N ARG A 51 -21.67 -1.46 -3.53
CA ARG A 51 -21.82 0.00 -3.48
C ARG A 51 -21.08 0.64 -2.31
N ALA A 52 -21.34 0.22 -1.08
CA ALA A 52 -20.75 0.84 0.09
C ALA A 52 -19.22 0.64 0.18
N GLY A 53 -18.72 -0.54 -0.21
CA GLY A 53 -17.29 -0.83 -0.21
C GLY A 53 -16.51 0.01 -1.22
N PHE A 54 -17.07 0.22 -2.41
CA PHE A 54 -16.46 1.05 -3.44
C PHE A 54 -16.34 2.52 -3.02
N PHE A 55 -17.41 3.11 -2.46
CA PHE A 55 -17.36 4.48 -1.93
C PHE A 55 -16.36 4.61 -0.77
N MET A 56 -16.29 3.61 0.10
CA MET A 56 -15.29 3.58 1.17
C MET A 56 -13.87 3.54 0.60
N ALA A 57 -13.59 2.69 -0.40
CA ALA A 57 -12.28 2.62 -1.03
C ALA A 57 -11.88 3.94 -1.70
N ILE A 58 -12.80 4.60 -2.41
CA ILE A 58 -12.58 5.94 -2.99
C ILE A 58 -12.26 6.95 -1.89
N TRP A 59 -13.05 6.96 -0.81
CA TRP A 59 -12.82 7.86 0.32
C TRP A 59 -11.44 7.65 0.94
N LEU A 60 -11.07 6.40 1.22
CA LEU A 60 -9.76 6.05 1.78
C LEU A 60 -8.62 6.47 0.84
N ALA A 61 -8.77 6.28 -0.47
CA ALA A 61 -7.80 6.72 -1.47
C ALA A 61 -7.68 8.26 -1.54
N ALA A 62 -8.79 8.97 -1.51
CA ALA A 62 -8.81 10.43 -1.53
C ALA A 62 -8.13 11.03 -0.29
N VAL A 63 -8.42 10.50 0.90
CA VAL A 63 -7.74 10.92 2.14
C VAL A 63 -6.25 10.58 2.09
N MET A 64 -5.87 9.41 1.58
CA MET A 64 -4.48 9.02 1.41
C MET A 64 -3.73 9.99 0.48
N PHE A 65 -4.31 10.32 -0.68
CA PHE A 65 -3.74 11.29 -1.64
C PHE A 65 -3.56 12.67 -1.02
N LYS A 66 -4.60 13.19 -0.36
CA LYS A 66 -4.55 14.51 0.30
C LYS A 66 -3.51 14.55 1.42
N SER A 67 -3.49 13.52 2.27
CA SER A 67 -2.51 13.40 3.36
C SER A 67 -1.09 13.29 2.84
N ASN A 68 -0.85 12.63 1.69
CA ASN A 68 0.48 12.55 1.09
C ASN A 68 1.01 13.93 0.69
N GLY A 69 0.16 14.74 0.05
CA GLY A 69 0.52 16.12 -0.29
C GLY A 69 0.78 16.99 0.95
N ILE A 70 -0.02 16.83 2.01
CA ILE A 70 0.18 17.56 3.27
C ILE A 70 1.48 17.11 3.94
N LEU A 71 1.77 15.81 3.97
CA LEU A 71 2.99 15.25 4.55
C LEU A 71 4.24 15.79 3.86
N CYS A 72 4.29 15.76 2.52
CA CYS A 72 5.39 16.36 1.75
C CYS A 72 5.62 17.83 2.10
N LYS A 73 4.53 18.61 2.23
CA LYS A 73 4.61 20.02 2.66
C LYS A 73 5.19 20.14 4.06
N GLN A 74 4.75 19.31 5.02
CA GLN A 74 5.30 19.32 6.38
C GLN A 74 6.76 18.86 6.44
N THR A 75 7.19 17.93 5.59
CA THR A 75 8.59 17.54 5.46
C THR A 75 9.44 18.74 5.03
N ALA A 76 8.99 19.49 4.02
CA ALA A 76 9.68 20.65 3.47
C ALA A 76 9.84 21.82 4.47
N LEU A 77 8.90 21.99 5.41
CA LEU A 77 8.96 23.05 6.43
C LEU A 77 10.05 22.82 7.51
N LYS A 78 10.67 21.64 7.58
CA LYS A 78 11.74 21.32 8.56
C LYS A 78 11.35 21.73 9.99
N GLY A 79 12.06 22.69 10.61
CA GLY A 79 11.81 23.15 11.98
C GLY A 79 10.46 23.84 12.18
N GLU A 80 9.90 24.46 11.12
CA GLU A 80 8.62 25.18 11.16
C GLU A 80 7.39 24.27 11.00
N ARG A 81 7.59 22.95 10.88
CA ARG A 81 6.49 22.00 10.73
C ARG A 81 5.55 21.99 11.93
N LYS A 82 4.26 21.83 11.66
CA LYS A 82 3.20 21.81 12.67
C LYS A 82 2.96 20.38 13.15
N ILE A 83 3.41 20.07 14.38
CA ILE A 83 3.23 18.73 15.00
C ILE A 83 1.75 18.33 15.04
N SER A 84 0.85 19.28 15.35
CA SER A 84 -0.60 19.02 15.41
C SER A 84 -1.16 18.48 14.09
N VAL A 85 -0.64 18.92 12.94
CA VAL A 85 -1.05 18.41 11.63
C VAL A 85 -0.60 16.96 11.45
N LEU A 86 0.64 16.63 11.82
CA LEU A 86 1.19 15.27 11.71
C LEU A 86 0.46 14.29 12.63
N VAL A 87 0.20 14.69 13.87
CA VAL A 87 -0.58 13.91 14.84
C VAL A 87 -2.01 13.72 14.33
N GLY A 88 -2.64 14.78 13.80
CA GLY A 88 -3.97 14.70 13.20
C GLY A 88 -4.04 13.69 12.05
N ILE A 89 -3.06 13.69 11.14
CA ILE A 89 -2.97 12.70 10.06
C ILE A 89 -2.88 11.27 10.63
N ALA A 90 -1.99 11.04 11.60
CA ALA A 90 -1.83 9.73 12.22
C ALA A 90 -3.10 9.23 12.92
N LEU A 91 -3.83 10.12 13.61
CA LEU A 91 -5.11 9.79 14.26
C LEU A 91 -6.21 9.45 13.25
N VAL A 92 -6.32 10.19 12.14
CA VAL A 92 -7.27 9.88 11.06
C VAL A 92 -6.97 8.50 10.48
N PHE A 93 -5.69 8.16 10.28
CA PHE A 93 -5.28 6.85 9.78
C PHE A 93 -5.57 5.73 10.78
N ALA A 94 -5.34 5.96 12.08
CA ALA A 94 -5.70 4.99 13.12
C ALA A 94 -7.21 4.75 13.14
N PHE A 95 -8.02 5.82 13.05
CA PHE A 95 -9.48 5.72 12.98
C PHE A 95 -9.94 4.95 11.73
N HIS A 96 -9.36 5.22 10.56
CA HIS A 96 -9.65 4.46 9.34
C HIS A 96 -9.32 2.98 9.49
N ALA A 97 -8.13 2.64 10.02
CA ALA A 97 -7.75 1.25 10.22
C ALA A 97 -8.73 0.52 11.14
N VAL A 98 -9.05 1.12 12.31
CA VAL A 98 -10.03 0.56 13.25
C VAL A 98 -11.40 0.41 12.59
N GLY A 99 -11.89 1.46 11.92
CA GLY A 99 -13.20 1.45 11.25
C GLY A 99 -13.32 0.38 10.17
N VAL A 100 -12.31 0.26 9.30
CA VAL A 100 -12.28 -0.73 8.20
C VAL A 100 -12.26 -2.15 8.75
N TYR A 101 -11.36 -2.46 9.69
CA TYR A 101 -11.24 -3.83 10.22
C TYR A 101 -12.39 -4.20 11.15
N TRP A 102 -12.99 -3.23 11.84
CA TRP A 102 -14.22 -3.46 12.61
C TRP A 102 -15.40 -3.77 11.69
N TRP A 103 -15.60 -2.95 10.65
CA TRP A 103 -16.71 -3.07 9.70
C TRP A 103 -16.64 -4.36 8.88
N TYR A 104 -15.42 -4.79 8.51
CA TYR A 104 -15.19 -5.97 7.68
C TYR A 104 -14.62 -7.18 8.43
N ARG A 105 -14.84 -7.24 9.76
CA ARG A 105 -14.36 -8.34 10.62
C ARG A 105 -14.75 -9.74 10.15
N SER A 106 -15.84 -9.88 9.41
CA SER A 106 -16.37 -11.16 8.92
C SER A 106 -15.82 -11.58 7.55
N ALA A 107 -15.09 -10.70 6.84
CA ALA A 107 -14.63 -10.94 5.47
C ALA A 107 -13.15 -11.35 5.39
N ASP A 108 -12.57 -11.83 6.49
CA ASP A 108 -11.17 -12.28 6.59
C ASP A 108 -10.13 -11.27 6.05
N LEU A 109 -10.45 -9.96 6.07
CA LEU A 109 -9.62 -8.90 5.47
C LEU A 109 -8.20 -8.83 6.06
N LEU A 110 -8.02 -9.31 7.30
CA LEU A 110 -6.75 -9.35 8.01
C LEU A 110 -5.79 -10.40 7.45
N TYR A 111 -6.28 -11.49 6.85
CA TYR A 111 -5.43 -12.61 6.40
C TYR A 111 -4.38 -12.14 5.37
N PRO A 112 -4.77 -11.47 4.26
CA PRO A 112 -3.79 -10.96 3.29
C PRO A 112 -2.91 -9.86 3.85
N LEU A 113 -3.41 -9.07 4.82
CA LEU A 113 -2.59 -8.08 5.50
C LEU A 113 -1.37 -8.75 6.12
N VAL A 114 -1.52 -9.91 6.78
CA VAL A 114 -0.43 -10.65 7.44
C VAL A 114 0.17 -11.77 6.56
N MET A 115 0.03 -11.66 5.25
CA MET A 115 0.57 -12.62 4.26
C MET A 115 0.02 -14.05 4.38
N LEU A 116 -1.20 -14.20 4.92
CA LEU A 116 -1.89 -15.48 4.97
C LEU A 116 -2.90 -15.62 3.82
N PRO A 117 -3.03 -16.82 3.24
CA PRO A 117 -4.02 -17.07 2.20
C PRO A 117 -5.45 -16.96 2.75
N PRO A 118 -6.41 -16.47 1.94
CA PRO A 118 -7.82 -16.45 2.33
C PRO A 118 -8.34 -17.89 2.51
N ARG A 119 -9.25 -18.08 3.47
CA ARG A 119 -9.79 -19.40 3.85
C ARG A 119 -10.53 -20.06 2.68
N GLN A 120 -11.28 -19.25 1.93
CA GLN A 120 -12.07 -19.68 0.78
C GLN A 120 -11.51 -19.10 -0.52
N VAL A 121 -11.82 -19.74 -1.64
CA VAL A 121 -11.51 -19.17 -2.97
C VAL A 121 -12.43 -17.98 -3.19
N LEU A 122 -11.84 -16.82 -3.42
CA LEU A 122 -12.58 -15.57 -3.61
C LEU A 122 -12.94 -15.37 -5.08
N PRO A 123 -14.13 -14.86 -5.41
CA PRO A 123 -14.42 -14.34 -6.74
C PRO A 123 -13.43 -13.23 -7.13
N PHE A 124 -13.16 -13.07 -8.42
CA PHE A 124 -12.16 -12.14 -8.94
C PHE A 124 -12.28 -10.72 -8.35
N TRP A 125 -13.49 -10.13 -8.37
CA TRP A 125 -13.71 -8.77 -7.87
C TRP A 125 -13.53 -8.65 -6.36
N HIS A 126 -13.83 -9.72 -5.60
CA HIS A 126 -13.62 -9.74 -4.16
C HIS A 126 -12.12 -9.80 -3.85
N ALA A 127 -11.34 -10.58 -4.61
CA ALA A 127 -9.89 -10.60 -4.52
C ALA A 127 -9.28 -9.22 -4.79
N VAL A 128 -9.68 -8.57 -5.90
CA VAL A 128 -9.22 -7.21 -6.25
C VAL A 128 -9.56 -6.20 -5.16
N PHE A 129 -10.78 -6.23 -4.62
CA PHE A 129 -11.21 -5.33 -3.55
C PHE A 129 -10.38 -5.52 -2.27
N ILE A 130 -10.19 -6.76 -1.84
CA ILE A 130 -9.41 -7.09 -0.63
C ILE A 130 -7.95 -6.63 -0.78
N ILE A 131 -7.35 -6.87 -1.95
CA ILE A 131 -5.98 -6.41 -2.26
C ILE A 131 -5.94 -4.88 -2.22
N MET A 132 -6.89 -4.20 -2.88
CA MET A 132 -6.93 -2.74 -2.94
C MET A 132 -7.07 -2.10 -1.55
N VAL A 133 -8.00 -2.58 -0.72
CA VAL A 133 -8.20 -2.03 0.64
C VAL A 133 -6.97 -2.26 1.49
N ASN A 134 -6.40 -3.46 1.49
CA ASN A 134 -5.18 -3.76 2.26
C ASN A 134 -3.96 -2.95 1.75
N ASP A 135 -3.81 -2.77 0.44
CA ASP A 135 -2.80 -1.89 -0.16
C ASP A 135 -2.94 -0.43 0.32
N ILE A 136 -4.18 0.08 0.46
CA ILE A 136 -4.44 1.39 1.07
C ILE A 136 -4.11 1.40 2.58
N MET A 137 -4.47 0.36 3.33
CA MET A 137 -4.19 0.28 4.77
C MET A 137 -2.68 0.29 5.06
N VAL A 138 -1.89 -0.53 4.35
CA VAL A 138 -0.44 -0.57 4.53
C VAL A 138 0.19 0.80 4.17
N ARG A 139 -0.29 1.48 3.13
CA ARG A 139 0.15 2.86 2.83
C ARG A 139 -0.16 3.82 3.98
N GLN A 140 -1.34 3.76 4.57
CA GLN A 140 -1.69 4.62 5.71
C GLN A 140 -0.82 4.31 6.94
N ILE A 141 -0.52 3.03 7.21
CA ILE A 141 0.40 2.63 8.29
C ILE A 141 1.80 3.20 8.03
N ALA A 142 2.34 3.05 6.83
CA ALA A 142 3.66 3.59 6.48
C ALA A 142 3.70 5.12 6.57
N MET A 143 2.66 5.82 6.12
CA MET A 143 2.57 7.27 6.25
C MET A 143 2.44 7.71 7.71
N ALA A 144 1.74 6.96 8.56
CA ALA A 144 1.72 7.20 10.01
C ALA A 144 3.13 7.05 10.61
N VAL A 145 3.88 6.01 10.24
CA VAL A 145 5.29 5.84 10.63
C VAL A 145 6.14 7.04 10.18
N LYS A 146 5.97 7.52 8.95
CA LYS A 146 6.63 8.74 8.47
C LYS A 146 6.27 9.96 9.32
N CYS A 147 5.00 10.13 9.71
CA CYS A 147 4.59 11.20 10.62
C CYS A 147 5.34 11.14 11.96
N PHE A 148 5.44 9.95 12.56
CA PHE A 148 6.21 9.75 13.80
C PHE A 148 7.69 10.08 13.62
N LEU A 149 8.31 9.66 12.52
CA LEU A 149 9.70 10.03 12.20
C LEU A 149 9.87 11.55 12.07
N LEU A 150 8.96 12.24 11.40
CA LEU A 150 9.02 13.70 11.24
C LEU A 150 8.85 14.45 12.58
N VAL A 151 8.05 13.91 13.50
CA VAL A 151 7.91 14.44 14.86
C VAL A 151 9.19 14.20 15.66
N TYR A 152 9.74 12.99 15.61
CA TYR A 152 10.98 12.62 16.29
C TYR A 152 12.17 13.51 15.87
N TYR A 153 12.30 13.79 14.57
CA TYR A 153 13.37 14.62 14.02
C TYR A 153 13.06 16.14 13.99
N LYS A 154 11.98 16.62 14.63
CA LYS A 154 11.60 18.05 14.54
C LYS A 154 12.70 18.99 15.05
N ASN A 155 13.27 18.70 16.22
CA ASN A 155 14.26 19.59 16.86
C ASN A 155 15.71 19.28 16.43
N ALA A 156 15.86 18.57 15.32
CA ALA A 156 17.14 18.04 14.92
C ALA A 156 17.90 19.06 14.06
N ARG A 157 19.22 19.20 14.28
CA ARG A 157 20.10 20.09 13.49
C ARG A 157 20.71 19.35 12.28
N GLY A 158 20.91 20.08 11.18
CA GLY A 158 21.73 19.69 10.00
C GLY A 158 21.75 18.21 9.64
N CYS A 159 22.80 17.51 10.06
CA CYS A 159 23.04 16.08 9.85
C CYS A 159 21.85 15.15 10.20
N ASN A 160 21.00 15.56 11.14
CA ASN A 160 19.79 14.80 11.47
C ASN A 160 18.70 14.90 10.39
N TYR A 161 18.63 15.97 9.60
CA TYR A 161 17.69 16.08 8.47
C TYR A 161 18.07 15.13 7.34
N ARG A 162 19.37 14.94 7.08
CA ARG A 162 19.84 13.91 6.15
C ARG A 162 19.43 12.51 6.62
N ARG A 163 19.66 12.19 7.90
CA ARG A 163 19.25 10.91 8.48
C ARG A 163 17.73 10.73 8.44
N GLN A 164 16.96 11.79 8.69
CA GLN A 164 15.50 11.80 8.52
C GLN A 164 15.11 11.42 7.08
N GLY A 165 15.68 12.07 6.06
CA GLY A 165 15.40 11.77 4.64
C GLY A 165 15.75 10.34 4.24
N GLN A 166 16.89 9.82 4.72
CA GLN A 166 17.28 8.43 4.50
C GLN A 166 16.32 7.45 5.20
N MET A 167 15.87 7.75 6.42
CA MET A 167 14.88 6.93 7.13
C MET A 167 13.52 6.93 6.44
N LEU A 168 13.05 8.08 5.94
CA LEU A 168 11.82 8.17 5.15
C LEU A 168 11.93 7.34 3.86
N THR A 169 13.09 7.37 3.21
CA THR A 169 13.40 6.55 2.04
C THR A 169 13.40 5.06 2.36
N LEU A 170 13.99 4.65 3.49
CA LEU A 170 13.96 3.27 3.94
C LEU A 170 12.51 2.78 4.18
N VAL A 171 11.70 3.59 4.87
CA VAL A 171 10.29 3.26 5.13
C VAL A 171 9.53 3.07 3.82
N GLU A 172 9.77 3.90 2.81
CA GLU A 172 9.11 3.74 1.50
C GLU A 172 9.59 2.48 0.77
N TYR A 173 10.89 2.17 0.77
CA TYR A 173 11.36 0.95 0.11
C TYR A 173 10.89 -0.33 0.83
N LEU A 174 10.77 -0.30 2.16
CA LEU A 174 10.14 -1.37 2.93
C LEU A 174 8.66 -1.52 2.55
N LEU A 175 7.94 -0.39 2.45
CA LEU A 175 6.55 -0.37 2.00
C LEU A 175 6.42 -0.95 0.57
N LEU A 176 7.27 -0.56 -0.37
CA LEU A 176 7.25 -1.06 -1.75
C LEU A 176 7.50 -2.57 -1.82
N LEU A 177 8.39 -3.10 -0.98
CA LEU A 177 8.62 -4.54 -0.85
C LEU A 177 7.40 -5.25 -0.27
N TYR A 178 6.82 -4.71 0.81
CA TYR A 178 5.64 -5.29 1.44
C TYR A 178 4.43 -5.33 0.50
N ARG A 179 4.18 -4.22 -0.20
CA ARG A 179 3.10 -4.10 -1.19
C ARG A 179 3.31 -5.04 -2.38
N ALA A 180 4.56 -5.32 -2.75
CA ALA A 180 4.83 -6.33 -3.76
C ALA A 180 4.46 -7.74 -3.26
N LEU A 181 4.56 -8.04 -1.96
CA LEU A 181 4.20 -9.36 -1.42
C LEU A 181 2.69 -9.52 -1.17
N LEU A 182 1.99 -8.44 -0.85
CA LEU A 182 0.61 -8.44 -0.36
C LEU A 182 -0.43 -9.14 -1.28
N PRO A 183 -0.40 -8.97 -2.61
CA PRO A 183 -1.32 -9.68 -3.50
C PRO A 183 -1.07 -11.18 -3.60
N THR A 184 0.14 -11.64 -3.29
CA THR A 184 0.61 -13.02 -3.51
C THR A 184 -0.28 -14.09 -2.88
N PRO A 185 -0.61 -14.04 -1.57
CA PRO A 185 -1.46 -15.06 -0.94
C PRO A 185 -2.87 -15.13 -1.56
N VAL A 186 -3.42 -13.99 -2.01
CA VAL A 186 -4.75 -13.92 -2.61
C VAL A 186 -4.73 -14.52 -4.02
N TRP A 187 -3.80 -14.08 -4.87
CA TRP A 187 -3.69 -14.59 -6.23
C TRP A 187 -3.22 -16.03 -6.31
N TYR A 188 -2.32 -16.45 -5.43
CA TYR A 188 -1.89 -17.83 -5.35
C TYR A 188 -3.10 -18.75 -5.10
N ARG A 189 -3.97 -18.39 -4.14
CA ARG A 189 -5.20 -19.15 -3.87
C ARG A 189 -6.18 -19.11 -5.04
N PHE A 190 -6.30 -17.97 -5.72
CA PHE A 190 -7.18 -17.79 -6.87
C PHE A 190 -6.76 -18.64 -8.07
N PHE A 191 -5.48 -18.58 -8.47
CA PHE A 191 -4.97 -19.32 -9.63
C PHE A 191 -4.84 -20.82 -9.37
N LEU A 192 -4.61 -21.24 -8.12
CA LEU A 192 -4.56 -22.66 -7.75
C LEU A 192 -5.97 -23.32 -7.70
N ASN A 193 -7.04 -22.59 -8.02
CA ASN A 193 -8.38 -23.16 -8.05
C ASN A 193 -8.52 -24.17 -9.21
N LYS A 194 -8.66 -25.46 -8.84
CA LYS A 194 -8.79 -26.58 -9.79
C LYS A 194 -10.12 -26.58 -10.55
N GLU A 195 -11.11 -25.81 -10.11
CA GLU A 195 -12.39 -25.67 -10.82
C GLU A 195 -12.22 -25.07 -12.22
N TYR A 196 -11.16 -24.28 -12.45
CA TYR A 196 -10.84 -23.73 -13.77
C TYR A 196 -10.14 -24.74 -14.71
N GLY A 197 -9.94 -25.98 -14.26
CA GLY A 197 -9.18 -27.02 -14.95
C GLY A 197 -7.74 -27.10 -14.47
N SER A 198 -7.24 -28.33 -14.27
CA SER A 198 -5.93 -28.60 -13.67
C SER A 198 -4.76 -28.01 -14.46
N LEU A 199 -4.80 -28.11 -15.80
CA LEU A 199 -3.75 -27.57 -16.67
C LEU A 199 -3.73 -26.04 -16.65
N PHE A 200 -4.88 -25.40 -16.78
CA PHE A 200 -4.99 -23.94 -16.76
C PHE A 200 -4.55 -23.37 -15.41
N SER A 201 -5.00 -23.98 -14.31
CA SER A 201 -4.60 -23.60 -12.95
C SER A 201 -3.09 -23.72 -12.73
N SER A 202 -2.47 -24.83 -13.16
CA SER A 202 -1.02 -25.02 -13.02
C SER A 202 -0.22 -24.02 -13.86
N LEU A 203 -0.60 -23.80 -15.12
CA LEU A 203 0.10 -22.91 -16.03
C LEU A 203 0.01 -21.44 -15.58
N THR A 204 -1.20 -20.97 -15.24
CA THR A 204 -1.42 -19.59 -14.79
C THR A 204 -0.72 -19.31 -13.45
N THR A 205 -0.78 -20.25 -12.50
CA THR A 205 -0.06 -20.14 -11.24
C THR A 205 1.46 -20.08 -11.45
N GLY A 206 2.01 -20.95 -12.31
CA GLY A 206 3.44 -20.97 -12.61
C GLY A 206 3.92 -19.66 -13.26
N LEU A 207 3.15 -19.14 -14.23
CA LEU A 207 3.43 -17.87 -14.89
C LEU A 207 3.38 -16.70 -13.90
N TYR A 208 2.33 -16.65 -13.07
CA TYR A 208 2.15 -15.64 -12.03
C TYR A 208 3.34 -15.62 -11.07
N LEU A 209 3.70 -16.78 -10.50
CA LEU A 209 4.82 -16.89 -9.56
C LEU A 209 6.16 -16.50 -10.19
N THR A 210 6.38 -16.80 -11.47
CA THR A 210 7.59 -16.42 -12.19
C THR A 210 7.73 -14.90 -12.30
N PHE A 211 6.68 -14.20 -12.77
CA PHE A 211 6.67 -12.73 -12.80
C PHE A 211 6.73 -12.12 -11.40
N LYS A 212 6.14 -12.80 -10.41
CA LYS A 212 6.17 -12.33 -9.03
C LYS A 212 7.57 -12.39 -8.43
N LEU A 213 8.29 -13.47 -8.69
CA LEU A 213 9.67 -13.65 -8.23
C LEU A 213 10.57 -12.55 -8.78
N THR A 214 10.52 -12.26 -10.09
CA THR A 214 11.34 -11.19 -10.68
C THR A 214 10.98 -9.83 -10.08
N SER A 215 9.69 -9.53 -9.94
CA SER A 215 9.22 -8.28 -9.33
C SER A 215 9.70 -8.12 -7.88
N VAL A 216 9.61 -9.17 -7.06
CA VAL A 216 10.07 -9.13 -5.66
C VAL A 216 11.58 -8.97 -5.58
N LEU A 217 12.35 -9.65 -6.43
CA LEU A 217 13.81 -9.52 -6.47
C LEU A 217 14.25 -8.09 -6.77
N GLU A 218 13.58 -7.38 -7.69
CA GLU A 218 13.84 -5.96 -7.95
C GLU A 218 13.59 -5.08 -6.71
N LYS A 219 12.51 -5.34 -5.97
CA LYS A 219 12.20 -4.60 -4.74
C LYS A 219 13.17 -4.92 -3.61
N VAL A 220 13.58 -6.18 -3.45
CA VAL A 220 14.60 -6.58 -2.47
C VAL A 220 15.93 -5.90 -2.77
N ARG A 221 16.38 -5.89 -4.03
CA ARG A 221 17.61 -5.17 -4.44
C ARG A 221 17.52 -3.69 -4.10
N SER A 222 16.39 -3.05 -4.40
CA SER A 222 16.16 -1.63 -4.11
C SER A 222 16.16 -1.35 -2.61
N PHE A 223 15.51 -2.20 -1.82
CA PHE A 223 15.48 -2.11 -0.36
C PHE A 223 16.88 -2.27 0.23
N LEU A 224 17.62 -3.31 -0.15
CA LEU A 224 19.00 -3.52 0.29
C LEU A 224 19.90 -2.34 -0.07
N ALA A 225 19.69 -1.72 -1.23
CA ALA A 225 20.44 -0.54 -1.63
C ALA A 225 20.10 0.68 -0.75
N SER A 226 18.82 0.87 -0.36
CA SER A 226 18.40 1.90 0.60
C SER A 226 18.98 1.68 2.01
N VAL A 227 19.07 0.42 2.46
CA VAL A 227 19.73 0.06 3.73
C VAL A 227 21.23 0.36 3.66
N LYS A 228 21.89 0.00 2.55
CA LYS A 228 23.32 0.33 2.33
C LYS A 228 23.55 1.85 2.29
N ALA A 229 22.59 2.64 1.83
CA ALA A 229 22.68 4.10 1.83
C ALA A 229 22.68 4.70 3.26
N LEU A 230 22.01 4.06 4.24
CA LEU A 230 22.09 4.45 5.65
C LEU A 230 23.48 4.20 6.27
N SER A 231 24.19 3.17 5.80
CA SER A 231 25.50 2.80 6.31
C SER A 231 26.64 3.65 5.73
N ARG A 232 26.44 4.33 4.59
CA ARG A 232 27.50 5.12 3.96
C ARG A 232 27.65 6.46 4.66
N LYS A 233 28.75 6.61 5.41
CA LYS A 233 29.24 7.89 5.94
C LYS A 233 29.92 8.78 4.90
N GLU A 234 30.18 8.28 3.69
CA GLU A 234 30.93 9.03 2.67
C GLU A 234 30.07 10.01 1.87
N VAL A 235 30.67 11.18 1.61
CA VAL A 235 30.16 12.24 0.75
C VAL A 235 30.07 11.70 -0.69
N GLN A 236 28.90 11.18 -1.09
CA GLN A 236 28.70 10.62 -2.43
C GLN A 236 29.04 11.60 -3.58
N TYR A 237 29.02 12.89 -3.28
CA TYR A 237 29.12 13.97 -4.26
C TYR A 237 30.54 14.55 -4.41
N GLY A 238 31.50 14.15 -3.56
CA GLY A 238 32.82 14.77 -3.48
C GLY A 238 33.60 14.46 -2.20
N SER A 239 34.44 15.40 -1.77
CA SER A 239 35.23 15.30 -0.53
C SER A 239 34.89 16.46 0.42
N TYR A 240 35.26 16.37 1.70
CA TYR A 240 35.22 17.55 2.56
C TYR A 240 36.21 18.60 2.05
N ALA A 241 35.78 19.86 2.03
CA ALA A 241 36.63 20.97 1.61
C ALA A 241 37.54 21.41 2.76
N THR A 242 38.77 21.80 2.44
CA THR A 242 39.67 22.40 3.44
C THR A 242 39.27 23.84 3.73
N VAL A 243 39.74 24.40 4.85
CA VAL A 243 39.42 25.78 5.25
C VAL A 243 39.91 26.78 4.20
N GLU A 244 41.07 26.52 3.58
CA GLU A 244 41.65 27.36 2.53
C GLU A 244 40.77 27.37 1.29
N GLN A 245 40.24 26.21 0.89
CA GLN A 245 39.32 26.10 -0.24
C GLN A 245 38.01 26.84 0.00
N VAL A 246 37.50 26.80 1.24
CA VAL A 246 36.29 27.52 1.65
C VAL A 246 36.50 29.03 1.59
N ILE A 247 37.65 29.51 2.07
CA ILE A 247 38.02 30.93 2.00
C ILE A 247 38.15 31.37 0.54
N ALA A 248 38.83 30.59 -0.30
CA ALA A 248 38.98 30.87 -1.73
C ALA A 248 37.64 30.92 -2.48
N ALA A 249 36.64 30.14 -2.03
CA ALA A 249 35.29 30.13 -2.59
C ALA A 249 34.37 31.24 -2.04
N GLY A 250 34.87 32.15 -1.19
CA GLY A 250 34.10 33.26 -0.63
C GLY A 250 33.41 32.98 0.71
N GLY A 251 33.62 31.82 1.33
CA GLY A 251 33.21 31.49 2.70
C GLY A 251 31.69 31.32 2.96
N LEU A 252 30.85 31.67 1.98
CA LEU A 252 29.39 31.57 2.04
C LEU A 252 28.88 30.47 1.10
N CYS A 253 27.90 29.70 1.55
CA CYS A 253 27.28 28.69 0.71
C CYS A 253 26.30 29.34 -0.28
N ALA A 254 26.44 29.09 -1.58
CA ALA A 254 25.54 29.67 -2.58
C ALA A 254 24.07 29.16 -2.52
N ILE A 255 23.78 28.12 -1.73
CA ILE A 255 22.43 27.58 -1.54
C ILE A 255 21.72 28.25 -0.35
N CYS A 256 22.32 28.25 0.85
CA CYS A 256 21.72 28.87 2.03
C CYS A 256 22.13 30.34 2.24
N GLN A 257 23.13 30.84 1.52
CA GLN A 257 23.70 32.18 1.64
C GLN A 257 24.30 32.50 3.03
N GLU A 258 24.50 31.48 3.87
CA GLU A 258 25.13 31.58 5.18
C GLU A 258 26.57 31.04 5.16
N LYS A 259 27.29 31.22 6.27
CA LYS A 259 28.63 30.65 6.48
C LYS A 259 28.58 29.14 6.31
N MET A 260 29.53 28.58 5.58
CA MET A 260 29.52 27.15 5.29
C MET A 260 29.68 26.30 6.56
N HIS A 261 28.72 25.40 6.79
CA HIS A 261 28.79 24.37 7.82
C HIS A 261 29.07 23.01 7.17
N THR A 262 30.12 22.33 7.64
CA THR A 262 30.61 21.06 7.06
C THR A 262 30.70 21.11 5.52
N PRO A 263 31.60 21.95 4.98
CA PRO A 263 31.67 22.21 3.55
C PRO A 263 32.15 20.99 2.77
N ILE A 264 31.50 20.70 1.65
CA ILE A 264 31.90 19.64 0.72
C ILE A 264 32.28 20.23 -0.64
N LEU A 265 33.41 19.77 -1.16
CA LEU A 265 33.91 20.07 -2.49
C LEU A 265 33.38 19.02 -3.46
N LEU A 266 32.50 19.43 -4.37
CA LEU A 266 31.97 18.57 -5.42
C LEU A 266 33.05 18.21 -6.46
N ARG A 267 32.80 17.15 -7.24
CA ARG A 267 33.69 16.77 -8.36
C ARG A 267 33.86 17.90 -9.39
N CYS A 268 32.84 18.74 -9.57
CA CYS A 268 32.88 19.94 -10.41
C CYS A 268 33.55 21.16 -9.74
N LYS A 269 34.23 20.97 -8.60
CA LYS A 269 34.99 21.96 -7.83
C LYS A 269 34.19 23.08 -7.14
N HIS A 270 32.86 23.00 -7.12
CA HIS A 270 32.03 23.90 -6.33
C HIS A 270 31.87 23.43 -4.88
N ILE A 271 31.77 24.38 -3.95
CA ILE A 271 31.69 24.11 -2.51
C ILE A 271 30.35 24.55 -1.95
N PHE A 272 29.70 23.67 -1.19
CA PHE A 272 28.43 23.94 -0.50
C PHE A 272 28.48 23.31 0.90
N CYS A 273 27.54 23.70 1.77
CA CYS A 273 27.26 22.90 2.97
C CYS A 273 26.86 21.48 2.57
N GLU A 274 27.34 20.48 3.28
CA GLU A 274 26.96 19.07 3.06
C GLU A 274 25.44 18.87 3.03
N ASP A 275 24.72 19.49 3.96
CA ASP A 275 23.26 19.41 4.06
C ASP A 275 22.57 20.07 2.85
N CYS A 276 23.04 21.25 2.43
CA CYS A 276 22.48 21.97 1.29
C CYS A 276 22.66 21.22 -0.02
N ALA A 277 23.87 20.70 -0.26
CA ALA A 277 24.14 19.91 -1.46
C ALA A 277 23.37 18.58 -1.43
N SER A 278 23.27 17.90 -0.29
CA SER A 278 22.48 16.67 -0.17
C SER A 278 21.02 16.92 -0.51
N GLU A 279 20.40 17.96 0.04
CA GLU A 279 19.01 18.33 -0.23
C GLU A 279 18.78 18.74 -1.69
N TRP A 280 19.69 19.52 -2.26
CA TRP A 280 19.63 19.88 -3.68
C TRP A 280 19.66 18.63 -4.57
N PHE A 281 20.61 17.73 -4.30
CA PHE A 281 20.79 16.51 -5.08
C PHE A 281 19.72 15.43 -4.84
N GLU A 282 18.84 15.60 -3.86
CA GLU A 282 17.62 14.78 -3.76
C GLU A 282 16.63 15.07 -4.88
N ARG A 283 16.60 16.31 -5.38
CA ARG A 283 15.62 16.78 -6.38
C ARG A 283 16.23 16.97 -7.77
N GLU A 284 17.46 17.48 -7.82
CA GLU A 284 18.17 17.81 -9.05
C GLU A 284 19.43 16.93 -9.17
N SER A 285 19.88 16.61 -10.38
CA SER A 285 21.11 15.82 -10.58
C SER A 285 22.33 16.68 -10.93
N LYS A 286 22.10 17.96 -11.20
CA LYS A 286 23.07 18.93 -11.69
C LYS A 286 23.49 19.94 -10.62
N CYS A 287 24.76 20.36 -10.68
CA CYS A 287 25.28 21.41 -9.81
C CYS A 287 24.51 22.74 -10.01
N PRO A 288 24.11 23.46 -8.94
CA PRO A 288 23.41 24.74 -9.06
C PRO A 288 24.20 25.83 -9.81
N LEU A 289 25.54 25.76 -9.76
CA LEU A 289 26.42 26.81 -10.29
C LEU A 289 26.87 26.55 -11.73
N CYS A 290 27.20 25.31 -12.07
CA CYS A 290 27.75 24.97 -13.40
C CYS A 290 26.94 23.95 -14.19
N GLN A 291 25.83 23.47 -13.63
CA GLN A 291 24.97 22.45 -14.24
C GLN A 291 25.65 21.10 -14.58
N ALA A 292 26.90 20.90 -14.15
CA ALA A 292 27.58 19.62 -14.31
C ALA A 292 26.82 18.52 -13.56
N LEU A 293 26.70 17.34 -14.17
CA LEU A 293 26.05 16.18 -13.57
C LEU A 293 26.88 15.65 -12.40
N VAL A 294 26.32 15.67 -11.19
CA VAL A 294 27.02 15.26 -9.95
C VAL A 294 26.50 13.92 -9.43
N LYS A 295 25.19 13.65 -9.57
CA LYS A 295 24.55 12.44 -9.08
C LYS A 295 24.26 11.47 -10.24
N GLN A 296 24.78 10.25 -10.17
CA GLN A 296 24.30 9.14 -11.00
C GLN A 296 22.94 8.65 -10.47
N VAL A 297 22.03 8.28 -11.37
CA VAL A 297 20.63 7.93 -11.06
C VAL A 297 20.56 6.54 -10.42
N ASP A 298 21.12 6.41 -9.21
CA ASP A 298 20.96 5.24 -8.38
C ASP A 298 19.92 5.54 -7.31
N LEU A 299 18.72 4.99 -7.54
CA LEU A 299 17.54 5.01 -6.68
C LEU A 299 16.82 6.36 -6.56
N ARG A 300 15.49 6.30 -6.69
CA ARG A 300 14.61 7.43 -6.40
C ARG A 300 14.65 7.72 -4.90
N SER A 301 14.99 8.96 -4.54
CA SER A 301 14.88 9.41 -3.14
C SER A 301 13.41 9.63 -2.77
N PHE A 302 13.03 9.22 -1.57
CA PHE A 302 11.75 9.56 -0.94
C PHE A 302 11.98 10.37 0.35
N GLY A 303 13.11 11.10 0.42
CA GLY A 303 13.45 11.97 1.54
C GLY A 303 12.49 13.15 1.73
N ASP A 304 11.72 13.48 0.70
CA ASP A 304 10.63 14.46 0.74
C ASP A 304 9.38 13.97 1.51
N GLY A 305 9.35 12.69 1.89
CA GLY A 305 8.23 12.06 2.59
C GLY A 305 7.11 11.57 1.67
N SER A 306 7.29 11.63 0.35
CA SER A 306 6.29 11.15 -0.61
C SER A 306 6.09 9.63 -0.51
N THR A 307 4.88 9.19 -0.85
CA THR A 307 4.47 7.77 -0.92
C THR A 307 4.00 7.45 -2.33
N SER A 308 4.39 6.29 -2.87
CA SER A 308 4.03 5.87 -4.21
C SER A 308 2.52 5.65 -4.36
N LEU A 309 1.92 6.36 -5.32
CA LEU A 309 0.49 6.31 -5.64
C LEU A 309 0.11 5.15 -6.58
N PHE A 310 1.09 4.47 -7.18
CA PHE A 310 0.84 3.39 -8.12
C PHE A 310 0.20 2.20 -7.41
N PHE A 311 -0.92 1.67 -7.91
CA PHE A 311 -1.60 0.50 -7.33
C PHE A 311 -0.91 -0.80 -7.76
N GLN A 312 -0.63 -1.67 -6.80
CA GLN A 312 -0.03 -2.98 -7.05
C GLN A 312 -1.09 -4.05 -6.88
N ILE A 313 -1.84 -4.29 -7.96
CA ILE A 313 -2.94 -5.25 -7.95
C ILE A 313 -2.41 -6.67 -8.10
N PHE A 314 -1.34 -6.91 -8.85
CA PHE A 314 -0.79 -8.24 -9.16
C PHE A 314 0.53 -8.54 -8.46
#